data_AF-A0A1Y2BB83-F1
#
_entry.id   AF-A0A1Y2BB83-F1
#
_cell.length_a   1.000
_cell.length_b   1.000
_cell.length_c   1.000
_cell.angle_alpha   90.00
_cell.angle_beta   90.00
_cell.angle_gamma   90.00
#
_symmetry.space_group_name_H-M   'P 1'
#
loop_
_entity.id
_entity.type
_entity.pdbx_description
1 polymer ?
#
loop_
_entity_poly.entity_id
_entity_poly.type
_entity_poly.pdbx_seq_one_letter_code
_entity_poly.pdbx_strand_id
1 'polypeptide(L)'
;RFKDKEAAAVKATKFPKSFNEKVCFETAYIFCLSSICCVDLRKVNLSVLRPWIAQKITELIRFEDDVVVEYVYGMLEDKEKPNPDPKKMQVSLLGFMDKYGAAAFMEALWNLLLSAQNTVGGVPAEVS
;
A
#
# COMPACT_ATOMS: atom_id res chain seq x y z
N ARG A 1 -15.37 16.95 35.44
CA ARG A 1 -15.51 15.56 35.94
C ARG A 1 -16.11 14.69 34.86
N PHE A 2 -15.32 14.25 33.87
CA PHE A 2 -15.65 13.18 32.90
C PHE A 2 -14.37 12.85 32.09
N LYS A 3 -13.23 12.73 32.78
CA LYS A 3 -11.90 12.66 32.13
C LYS A 3 -11.05 11.52 32.68
N ASP A 4 -11.68 10.38 33.03
CA ASP A 4 -10.96 9.27 33.67
C ASP A 4 -11.49 7.86 33.33
N LYS A 5 -12.34 7.71 32.30
CA LYS A 5 -12.88 6.38 31.93
C LYS A 5 -12.22 5.70 30.72
N GLU A 6 -11.44 6.42 29.91
CA GLU A 6 -10.79 5.83 28.74
C GLU A 6 -9.48 5.08 29.09
N ALA A 7 -8.83 5.40 30.21
CA ALA A 7 -7.60 4.74 30.65
C ALA A 7 -7.82 3.29 31.16
N ALA A 8 -9.06 2.90 31.44
CA ALA A 8 -9.39 1.55 31.91
C ALA A 8 -9.57 0.54 30.77
N ALA A 9 -9.90 0.98 29.55
CA ALA A 9 -10.08 0.10 28.41
C ALA A 9 -8.74 -0.38 27.80
N VAL A 10 -7.68 0.44 27.91
CA VAL A 10 -6.34 0.12 27.39
C VAL A 10 -5.61 -0.94 28.23
N LYS A 11 -6.00 -1.15 29.49
CA LYS A 11 -5.36 -2.12 30.39
C LYS A 11 -5.94 -3.54 30.32
N ALA A 12 -7.11 -3.74 29.71
CA ALA A 12 -7.78 -5.04 29.66
C ALA A 12 -7.47 -5.85 28.39
N THR A 13 -6.94 -5.23 27.35
CA THR A 13 -6.40 -5.96 26.20
C THR A 13 -4.98 -6.38 26.51
N LYS A 14 -4.85 -7.63 26.93
CA LYS A 14 -3.60 -8.35 27.11
C LYS A 14 -2.92 -8.47 25.74
N PHE A 15 -2.17 -7.44 25.36
CA PHE A 15 -1.36 -7.47 24.15
C PHE A 15 -0.35 -8.62 24.29
N PRO A 16 -0.38 -9.62 23.39
CA PRO A 16 0.59 -10.70 23.41
C PRO A 16 1.99 -10.13 23.18
N LYS A 17 2.98 -10.68 23.88
CA LYS A 17 4.41 -10.27 23.78
C LYS A 17 5.00 -10.40 22.36
N SER A 18 4.27 -10.94 21.38
CA SER A 18 4.68 -11.05 19.98
C SER A 18 4.75 -9.74 19.20
N PHE A 19 4.34 -8.59 19.76
CA PHE A 19 4.53 -7.30 19.06
C PHE A 19 5.93 -6.70 19.24
N ASN A 20 6.78 -7.30 20.10
CA ASN A 20 8.15 -6.82 20.32
C ASN A 20 9.23 -7.86 20.02
N GLU A 21 8.89 -9.08 19.59
CA GLU A 21 9.92 -10.07 19.26
C GLU A 21 9.51 -10.97 18.09
N LYS A 22 10.27 -10.81 17.00
CA LYS A 22 10.57 -11.75 15.93
C LYS A 22 9.55 -12.87 15.73
N VAL A 23 8.73 -12.73 14.71
CA VAL A 23 8.30 -13.89 13.93
C VAL A 23 8.49 -13.58 12.45
N CYS A 24 9.66 -13.98 11.96
CA CYS A 24 9.85 -14.38 10.58
C CYS A 24 8.83 -15.47 10.30
N PHE A 25 7.79 -15.17 9.53
CA PHE A 25 6.98 -16.19 8.90
C PHE A 25 7.63 -16.53 7.55
N GLU A 26 8.09 -17.77 7.47
CA GLU A 26 8.73 -18.38 6.32
C GLU A 26 7.87 -18.24 5.06
N THR A 27 8.36 -17.48 4.09
CA THR A 27 8.60 -17.92 2.71
C THR A 27 9.14 -16.74 1.89
N ALA A 28 10.48 -16.68 1.79
CA ALA A 28 11.27 -16.18 0.66
C ALA A 28 10.80 -14.92 -0.11
N TYR A 29 10.43 -13.84 0.59
CA TYR A 29 10.46 -12.47 0.04
C TYR A 29 11.27 -11.52 0.93
N ILE A 30 12.26 -12.09 1.61
CA ILE A 30 13.23 -11.38 2.46
C ILE A 30 14.50 -11.19 1.64
N PHE A 31 14.49 -10.26 0.68
CA PHE A 31 15.73 -9.61 0.23
C PHE A 31 15.46 -8.34 -0.61
N CYS A 32 14.77 -7.33 -0.07
CA CYS A 32 15.00 -5.97 -0.55
C CYS A 32 14.63 -4.92 0.50
N LEU A 33 15.67 -4.26 0.98
CA LEU A 33 15.69 -2.85 1.36
C LEU A 33 15.10 -2.46 2.71
N SER A 34 15.85 -2.87 3.73
CA SER A 34 15.96 -2.24 5.04
C SER A 34 16.47 -0.77 5.01
N SER A 35 16.21 0.06 3.99
CA SER A 35 16.71 1.45 4.01
C SER A 35 15.94 2.54 3.25
N ILE A 36 15.40 2.32 2.06
CA ILE A 36 15.06 3.42 1.14
C ILE A 36 13.76 3.09 0.45
N CYS A 37 12.80 4.03 0.42
CA CYS A 37 11.78 4.23 -0.64
C CYS A 37 10.68 5.18 -0.12
N CYS A 38 11.05 6.38 0.33
CA CYS A 38 10.04 7.45 0.36
C CYS A 38 9.64 7.71 -1.09
N VAL A 39 8.43 7.30 -1.45
CA VAL A 39 7.82 7.63 -2.73
C VAL A 39 7.26 9.05 -2.60
N ASP A 40 7.75 9.96 -3.44
CA ASP A 40 7.18 11.29 -3.61
C ASP A 40 6.17 11.24 -4.76
N LEU A 41 4.88 11.14 -4.45
CA LEU A 41 3.82 11.13 -5.48
C LEU A 41 3.80 12.41 -6.34
N ARG A 42 4.42 13.49 -5.87
CA ARG A 42 4.59 14.76 -6.62
C ARG A 42 5.49 14.62 -7.86
N LYS A 43 6.35 13.60 -7.90
CA LYS A 43 7.29 13.36 -9.00
C LYS A 43 6.78 12.30 -9.99
N VAL A 44 5.63 11.70 -9.69
CA VAL A 44 5.04 10.61 -10.47
C VAL A 44 3.86 11.15 -11.27
N ASN A 45 3.73 10.73 -12.53
CA ASN A 45 2.58 11.07 -13.34
C ASN A 45 1.40 10.14 -12.99
N LEU A 46 0.39 10.68 -12.31
CA LEU A 46 -0.78 9.90 -11.89
C LEU A 46 -1.69 9.50 -13.06
N SER A 47 -1.68 10.25 -14.18
CA SER A 47 -2.59 10.00 -15.32
C SER A 47 -2.38 8.62 -15.97
N VAL A 48 -1.17 8.07 -15.88
CA VAL A 48 -0.84 6.73 -16.39
C VAL A 48 -1.10 5.61 -15.38
N LEU A 49 -1.31 5.95 -14.10
CA LEU A 49 -1.56 4.95 -13.05
C LEU A 49 -2.98 4.39 -13.13
N ARG A 50 -3.97 5.21 -13.49
CA ARG A 50 -5.38 4.77 -13.54
C ARG A 50 -5.61 3.56 -14.46
N PRO A 51 -5.20 3.58 -15.75
CA PRO A 51 -5.35 2.39 -16.61
C PRO A 51 -4.49 1.21 -16.16
N TRP A 52 -3.31 1.47 -15.58
CA TRP A 52 -2.44 0.41 -15.07
C TRP A 52 -3.04 -0.31 -13.86
N ILE A 53 -3.62 0.44 -12.92
CA ILE A 53 -4.30 -0.10 -11.73
C ILE A 53 -5.46 -1.00 -12.14
N ALA A 54 -6.30 -0.55 -13.08
CA ALA A 54 -7.42 -1.34 -13.61
C ALA A 54 -6.93 -2.66 -14.21
N GLN A 55 -5.93 -2.61 -15.10
CA GLN A 55 -5.34 -3.81 -15.70
C GLN A 55 -4.79 -4.77 -14.64
N LYS A 56 -4.07 -4.25 -13.63
CA LYS A 56 -3.44 -5.07 -12.60
C LYS A 56 -4.45 -5.71 -11.66
N ILE A 57 -5.52 -5.01 -11.29
CA ILE A 57 -6.62 -5.56 -10.49
C ILE A 57 -7.32 -6.68 -11.27
N THR A 58 -7.64 -6.44 -12.53
CA THR A 58 -8.25 -7.45 -13.42
C THR A 58 -7.36 -8.67 -13.60
N GLU A 59 -6.03 -8.51 -13.64
CA GLU A 59 -5.07 -9.63 -13.70
C GLU A 59 -5.09 -10.50 -12.42
N LEU A 60 -5.12 -9.85 -11.25
CA LEU A 60 -5.00 -10.51 -9.94
C LEU A 60 -6.30 -11.17 -9.48
N ILE A 61 -7.43 -10.48 -9.60
CA ILE A 61 -8.72 -10.95 -9.09
C ILE A 61 -9.54 -11.62 -10.20
N ARG A 62 -9.10 -11.51 -11.47
CA ARG A 62 -9.88 -11.93 -12.67
C ARG A 62 -11.26 -11.28 -12.72
N PHE A 63 -11.39 -10.16 -12.02
CA PHE A 63 -12.60 -9.40 -11.86
C PHE A 63 -12.22 -7.94 -11.84
N GLU A 64 -12.85 -7.17 -12.73
CA GLU A 64 -12.66 -5.73 -12.80
C GLU A 64 -13.71 -5.09 -11.90
N ASP A 65 -13.25 -4.36 -10.88
CA ASP A 65 -14.11 -3.59 -10.00
C ASP A 65 -13.67 -2.13 -10.02
N ASP A 66 -14.44 -1.32 -10.74
CA ASP A 66 -14.23 0.13 -10.87
C ASP A 66 -14.20 0.83 -9.50
N VAL A 67 -14.93 0.31 -8.50
CA VAL A 67 -14.94 0.89 -7.15
C VAL A 67 -13.56 0.73 -6.49
N VAL A 68 -12.90 -0.41 -6.70
CA VAL A 68 -11.57 -0.67 -6.16
C VAL A 68 -10.52 0.17 -6.90
N VAL A 69 -10.64 0.31 -8.22
CA VAL A 69 -9.76 1.17 -9.03
C VAL A 69 -9.82 2.61 -8.55
N GLU A 70 -11.02 3.17 -8.40
CA GLU A 70 -11.23 4.53 -7.92
C GLU A 70 -10.76 4.70 -6.47
N TYR A 71 -10.94 3.68 -5.63
CA TYR A 71 -10.45 3.71 -4.25
C TYR A 71 -8.93 3.80 -4.17
N VAL A 72 -8.20 2.97 -4.95
CA VAL A 72 -6.73 3.03 -5.02
C VAL A 72 -6.27 4.36 -5.60
N TYR A 73 -6.91 4.80 -6.68
CA TYR A 73 -6.56 6.05 -7.34
C TYR A 73 -6.76 7.26 -6.43
N GLY A 74 -7.87 7.30 -5.67
CA GLY A 74 -8.14 8.35 -4.69
C GLY A 74 -7.11 8.39 -3.55
N MET A 75 -6.55 7.26 -3.14
CA MET A 75 -5.45 7.23 -2.15
C MET A 75 -4.14 7.82 -2.70
N LEU A 76 -3.92 7.75 -4.01
CA LEU A 76 -2.73 8.28 -4.68
C LEU A 76 -2.89 9.75 -5.09
N GLU A 77 -4.12 10.21 -5.31
CA GLU A 77 -4.40 11.61 -5.65
C GLU A 77 -4.42 12.53 -4.40
N ASP A 78 -4.46 11.98 -3.19
CA ASP A 78 -4.49 12.72 -1.94
C ASP A 78 -3.25 13.63 -1.76
N LYS A 79 -3.41 14.91 -2.10
CA LYS A 79 -2.37 15.94 -2.04
C LYS A 79 -1.94 16.27 -0.61
N GLU A 80 -2.77 15.95 0.39
CA GLU A 80 -2.45 16.17 1.80
C GLU A 80 -1.45 15.12 2.32
N LYS A 81 -1.37 13.95 1.67
CA LYS A 81 -0.46 12.85 2.02
C LYS A 81 0.45 12.47 0.84
N PRO A 82 1.46 13.30 0.53
CA PRO A 82 2.41 13.04 -0.56
C PRO A 82 3.31 11.82 -0.34
N ASN A 83 3.38 11.32 0.90
CA ASN A 83 4.17 10.15 1.30
C ASN A 83 3.22 9.09 1.87
N PRO A 84 2.59 8.26 1.02
CA PRO A 84 1.69 7.21 1.48
C PRO A 84 2.45 6.12 2.24
N ASP A 85 1.83 5.57 3.28
CA ASP A 85 2.37 4.42 4.01
C ASP A 85 1.96 3.12 3.28
N PRO A 86 2.90 2.32 2.75
CA PRO A 86 2.57 1.09 2.00
C PRO A 86 1.82 0.07 2.87
N LYS A 87 2.13 0.03 4.17
CA LYS A 87 1.45 -0.85 5.13
C LYS A 87 -0.02 -0.48 5.31
N LYS A 88 -0.34 0.83 5.34
CA LYS A 88 -1.73 1.28 5.49
C LYS A 88 -2.52 1.01 4.21
N MET A 89 -1.93 1.30 3.06
CA MET A 89 -2.55 1.01 1.77
C MET A 89 -2.85 -0.49 1.60
N GLN A 90 -1.90 -1.36 1.97
CA GLN A 90 -2.12 -2.81 1.89
C GLN A 90 -3.30 -3.25 2.78
N VAL A 91 -3.39 -2.72 4.00
CA VAL A 91 -4.52 -3.04 4.92
C VAL A 91 -5.85 -2.55 4.36
N SER A 92 -5.88 -1.36 3.76
CA SER A 92 -7.08 -0.87 3.09
C SER A 92 -7.51 -1.78 1.92
N LEU A 93 -6.54 -2.31 1.17
CA LEU A 93 -6.79 -3.20 0.04
C LEU A 93 -7.22 -4.61 0.45
N LEU A 94 -6.76 -5.11 1.62
CA LEU A 94 -7.23 -6.37 2.19
C LEU A 94 -8.76 -6.42 2.42
N GLY A 95 -9.42 -5.27 2.52
CA GLY A 95 -10.88 -5.19 2.61
C GLY A 95 -11.61 -5.46 1.29
N PHE A 96 -10.90 -5.38 0.16
CA PHE A 96 -11.44 -5.55 -1.19
C PHE A 96 -10.93 -6.81 -1.90
N MET A 97 -9.77 -7.33 -1.50
CA MET A 97 -9.14 -8.49 -2.15
C MET A 97 -8.42 -9.40 -1.14
N ASP A 98 -8.17 -10.65 -1.54
CA ASP A 98 -7.48 -11.63 -0.70
C ASP A 98 -6.08 -11.19 -0.25
N LYS A 99 -5.60 -11.78 0.84
CA LYS A 99 -4.26 -11.49 1.40
C LYS A 99 -3.13 -11.62 0.38
N TYR A 100 -3.23 -12.62 -0.48
CA TYR A 100 -2.26 -12.88 -1.53
C TYR A 100 -2.37 -11.86 -2.67
N GLY A 101 -3.59 -11.54 -3.11
CA GLY A 101 -3.85 -10.53 -4.13
C GLY A 101 -3.42 -9.12 -3.69
N ALA A 102 -3.75 -8.74 -2.46
CA ALA A 102 -3.37 -7.44 -1.89
C ALA A 102 -1.85 -7.27 -1.78
N ALA A 103 -1.13 -8.32 -1.36
CA ALA A 103 0.33 -8.29 -1.28
C ALA A 103 0.97 -8.17 -2.68
N ALA A 104 0.53 -8.98 -3.64
CA ALA A 104 1.03 -8.95 -5.01
C ALA A 104 0.73 -7.62 -5.71
N PHE A 105 -0.48 -7.07 -5.52
CA PHE A 105 -0.86 -5.76 -6.05
C PHE A 105 0.00 -4.65 -5.46
N MET A 106 0.16 -4.62 -4.13
CA MET A 106 0.94 -3.56 -3.48
C MET A 106 2.40 -3.58 -3.91
N GLU A 107 3.00 -4.75 -4.04
CA GLU A 107 4.39 -4.88 -4.51
C GLU A 107 4.56 -4.32 -5.93
N ALA A 108 3.68 -4.71 -6.85
CA ALA A 108 3.71 -4.21 -8.22
C ALA A 108 3.50 -2.68 -8.25
N LEU A 109 2.51 -2.17 -7.51
CA LEU A 109 2.24 -0.73 -7.44
C LEU A 109 3.44 0.03 -6.87
N TRP A 110 4.08 -0.50 -5.84
CA TRP A 110 5.23 0.16 -5.21
C TRP A 110 6.45 0.19 -6.14
N ASN A 111 6.73 -0.92 -6.84
CA ASN A 111 7.78 -0.98 -7.85
C ASN A 111 7.53 0.00 -9.00
N LEU A 112 6.27 0.12 -9.45
CA LEU A 112 5.87 1.07 -10.47
C LEU A 112 6.12 2.52 -10.03
N LEU A 113 5.69 2.89 -8.83
CA LEU A 113 5.90 4.23 -8.28
C LEU A 113 7.40 4.57 -8.15
N LEU A 114 8.21 3.59 -7.77
CA LEU A 114 9.66 3.74 -7.68
C LEU A 114 10.33 3.87 -9.04
N SER A 115 9.88 3.11 -10.03
CA SER A 115 10.32 3.24 -11.42
C SER A 115 9.98 4.63 -11.94
N ALA A 116 8.73 5.08 -11.76
CA ALA A 116 8.26 6.39 -12.19
C ALA A 116 9.05 7.53 -11.55
N GLN A 117 9.39 7.43 -10.26
CA GLN A 117 10.19 8.45 -9.56
C GLN A 117 11.64 8.53 -10.05
N ASN A 118 12.22 7.41 -10.51
CA ASN A 118 13.59 7.38 -11.05
C ASN A 118 13.66 7.79 -12.53
N THR A 119 12.53 7.82 -13.24
CA THR A 119 12.48 8.23 -14.66
C THR A 119 12.37 9.75 -14.80
N VAL A 120 13.19 10.33 -15.69
CA VAL A 120 13.04 11.73 -16.13
C VAL A 120 11.72 11.87 -16.90
N GLY A 121 10.69 12.41 -16.25
CA GLY A 121 9.35 12.56 -16.82
C GLY A 121 8.23 11.91 -16.00
N GLY A 122 8.54 11.17 -14.94
CA GLY A 122 7.52 10.61 -14.04
C GLY A 122 6.69 9.49 -14.66
N VAL A 123 7.12 8.93 -15.79
CA VAL A 123 6.47 7.81 -16.46
C VAL A 123 7.19 6.52 -16.07
N PRO A 124 6.49 5.53 -15.48
CA PRO A 124 7.08 4.24 -15.17
C PRO A 124 7.42 3.45 -16.44
N ALA A 125 8.52 2.72 -16.41
CA ALA A 125 9.00 1.92 -17.55
C ALA A 125 8.02 0.81 -17.97
N GLU A 126 7.13 0.39 -17.06
CA GLU A 126 6.10 -0.63 -17.33
C GLU A 126 4.92 -0.09 -18.16
N VAL A 127 4.80 1.23 -18.34
CA VAL A 127 3.71 1.88 -19.10
C VAL A 127 4.20 2.55 -20.39
N SER A 128 5.49 2.40 -20.72
CA SER A 128 6.10 2.99 -21.92
C SER A 128 6.02 2.09 -23.15
#